data_AF-A0A447JEH4-F1
#
_entry.id   AF-A0A447JEH4-F1
#
_cell.length_a   1.000
_cell.length_b   1.000
_cell.length_c   1.000
_cell.angle_alpha   90.00
_cell.angle_beta   90.00
_cell.angle_gamma   90.00
#
_symmetry.space_group_name_H-M   'P 1'
#
loop_
_entity.id
_entity.type
_entity.pdbx_description
1 polymer ?
#
loop_
_entity_poly.entity_id
_entity_poly.type
_entity_poly.pdbx_seq_one_letter_code
_entity_poly.pdbx_strand_id
1 'polypeptide(L)'
;MLEMLMQWYRRRFSDPEAIALLVILVAGFSILFFFSGLLAPLLVAIVLAYLLEWPTARLQAIGCSRRWAASIVLILFVGILLLMAFVVMPIAWQQGIYLIRDMPGMLNKLSDFAATLPRRYPALMDAGII
;
A
#
# COMPACT_ATOMS: atom_id res chain seq x y z
N MET A 1 -39.48 -5.10 8.33
CA MET A 1 -38.04 -4.94 7.99
C MET A 1 -37.73 -3.49 7.60
N LEU A 2 -38.36 -2.94 6.55
CA LEU A 2 -38.16 -1.54 6.13
C LEU A 2 -38.64 -0.51 7.19
N GLU A 3 -39.74 -0.76 7.88
CA GLU A 3 -40.23 0.15 8.95
C GLU A 3 -39.30 0.21 10.16
N MET A 4 -38.61 -0.88 10.48
CA MET A 4 -37.63 -0.96 11.57
C MET A 4 -36.35 -0.18 11.22
N LEU A 5 -35.92 -0.23 9.96
CA LEU A 5 -34.88 0.64 9.40
C LEU A 5 -35.30 2.12 9.41
N MET A 6 -36.57 2.42 9.09
CA MET A 6 -37.09 3.78 9.00
C MET A 6 -37.28 4.45 10.37
N GLN A 7 -37.67 3.67 11.39
CA GLN A 7 -37.70 4.13 12.79
C GLN A 7 -36.30 4.33 13.38
N TRP A 8 -35.33 3.46 13.06
CA TRP A 8 -33.93 3.63 13.45
C TRP A 8 -33.32 4.88 12.80
N TYR A 9 -33.60 5.10 11.51
CA TYR A 9 -33.22 6.32 10.79
C TYR A 9 -33.82 7.56 11.46
N ARG A 10 -35.14 7.61 11.70
CA ARG A 10 -35.78 8.76 12.39
C ARG A 10 -35.21 9.03 13.79
N ARG A 11 -34.87 8.00 14.57
CA ARG A 11 -34.32 8.18 15.93
C ARG A 11 -32.88 8.66 15.94
N ARG A 12 -32.06 8.29 14.95
CA ARG A 12 -30.64 8.65 14.86
C ARG A 12 -30.37 9.90 13.99
N PHE A 13 -31.26 10.21 13.04
CA PHE A 13 -31.22 11.38 12.16
C PHE A 13 -32.12 12.55 12.61
N SER A 14 -32.78 12.48 13.79
CA SER A 14 -33.48 13.65 14.34
C SER A 14 -32.55 14.64 15.04
N ASP A 15 -31.30 14.27 15.29
CA ASP A 15 -30.29 15.17 15.85
C ASP A 15 -29.66 15.99 14.71
N PRO A 16 -29.79 17.34 14.70
CA PRO A 16 -29.20 18.22 13.68
C PRO A 16 -27.69 17.98 13.49
N GLU A 17 -27.00 17.63 14.57
CA GLU A 17 -25.58 17.26 14.60
C GLU A 17 -25.28 16.02 13.75
N ALA A 18 -26.12 14.99 13.81
CA ALA A 18 -25.91 13.75 13.05
C ALA A 18 -26.08 13.98 11.54
N ILE A 19 -27.03 14.83 11.15
CA ILE A 19 -27.21 15.25 9.75
C ILE A 19 -26.00 16.08 9.29
N ALA A 20 -25.54 17.04 10.10
CA ALA A 20 -24.37 17.85 9.78
C ALA A 20 -23.11 16.98 9.58
N LEU A 21 -22.89 16.01 10.47
CA LEU A 21 -21.80 15.04 10.32
C LEU A 21 -21.92 14.20 9.05
N LEU A 22 -23.13 13.74 8.69
CA LEU A 22 -23.33 13.00 7.46
C LEU A 22 -23.05 13.87 6.23
N VAL A 23 -23.50 15.13 6.23
CA VAL A 23 -23.24 16.06 5.14
C VAL A 23 -21.74 16.33 4.99
N ILE A 24 -21.02 16.58 6.09
CA ILE A 24 -19.56 16.77 6.06
C ILE A 24 -18.84 15.52 5.58
N LEU A 25 -19.27 14.34 6.03
CA LEU A 25 -18.68 13.06 5.62
C LEU A 25 -18.87 12.81 4.12
N VAL A 26 -20.10 12.99 3.62
CA VAL A 26 -20.41 12.81 2.20
C VAL A 26 -19.69 13.85 1.36
N ALA A 27 -19.71 15.12 1.76
CA ALA A 27 -18.99 16.18 1.06
C ALA A 27 -17.47 15.93 1.04
N GLY A 28 -16.89 15.58 2.18
CA GLY A 28 -15.47 15.25 2.29
C GLY A 28 -15.09 14.04 1.44
N PHE A 29 -15.89 12.98 1.48
CA PHE A 29 -15.68 11.80 0.65
C PHE A 29 -15.83 12.12 -0.85
N SER A 30 -16.82 12.91 -1.24
CA SER A 30 -16.96 13.39 -2.62
C SER A 30 -15.74 14.19 -3.06
N ILE A 31 -15.24 15.11 -2.24
CA ILE A 31 -14.02 15.87 -2.53
C ILE A 31 -12.83 14.90 -2.69
N LEU A 32 -12.63 13.99 -1.75
CA LEU A 32 -11.54 13.01 -1.84
C LEU A 32 -11.65 12.14 -3.09
N PHE A 33 -12.86 11.72 -3.47
CA PHE A 33 -13.09 10.85 -4.63
C PHE A 33 -12.89 11.60 -5.95
N PHE A 34 -13.57 12.73 -6.14
CA PHE A 34 -13.49 13.53 -7.37
C PHE A 34 -12.11 14.17 -7.56
N PHE A 35 -11.47 14.61 -6.49
CA PHE A 35 -10.14 15.22 -6.54
C PHE A 35 -9.02 14.22 -6.21
N SER A 36 -9.30 12.92 -6.13
CA SER A 36 -8.31 11.88 -5.79
C SER A 36 -7.04 11.97 -6.64
N GLY A 37 -7.19 12.22 -7.94
CA GLY A 37 -6.07 12.36 -8.87
C GLY A 37 -5.13 13.55 -8.58
N LEU A 38 -5.62 14.60 -7.90
CA LEU A 38 -4.82 15.76 -7.49
C LEU A 38 -4.39 15.67 -6.02
N LEU A 39 -5.27 15.20 -5.15
CA LEU A 39 -5.02 15.07 -3.72
C LEU A 39 -4.01 13.97 -3.39
N ALA A 40 -4.02 12.86 -4.13
CA ALA A 40 -3.03 11.80 -3.92
C ALA A 40 -1.58 12.29 -4.11
N PRO A 41 -1.18 12.87 -5.26
CA PRO A 41 0.18 13.39 -5.41
C PRO A 41 0.48 14.56 -4.47
N LEU A 42 -0.52 15.39 -4.12
CA LEU A 42 -0.36 16.47 -3.14
C LEU A 42 -0.03 15.93 -1.75
N LEU A 43 -0.79 14.95 -1.25
CA LEU A 43 -0.55 14.32 0.05
C LEU A 43 0.82 13.64 0.09
N VAL A 44 1.18 12.92 -0.98
CA VAL A 44 2.51 12.32 -1.12
C VAL A 44 3.60 13.40 -1.07
N ALA A 45 3.43 14.51 -1.78
CA ALA A 45 4.39 15.61 -1.79
C ALA A 45 4.55 16.24 -0.39
N ILE A 46 3.47 16.40 0.37
CA ILE A 46 3.51 16.93 1.74
C ILE A 46 4.24 15.97 2.68
N VAL A 47 3.93 14.68 2.61
CA VAL A 47 4.60 13.66 3.44
C VAL A 47 6.09 13.62 3.12
N LEU A 48 6.46 13.65 1.83
CA LEU A 48 7.85 13.73 1.41
C LEU A 48 8.51 15.01 1.91
N ALA A 49 7.89 16.18 1.72
CA ALA A 49 8.43 17.44 2.21
C ALA A 49 8.73 17.40 3.71
N TYR A 50 7.81 16.86 4.52
CA TYR A 50 8.01 16.69 5.96
C TYR A 50 9.17 15.72 6.28
N LEU A 51 9.29 14.63 5.52
CA LEU A 51 10.36 13.65 5.71
C LEU A 51 11.74 14.24 5.36
N LEU A 52 11.81 15.09 4.32
CA LEU A 52 13.04 15.79 3.93
C LEU A 52 13.34 17.00 4.82
N GLU A 53 12.38 17.57 5.54
CA GLU A 53 12.62 18.72 6.43
C GLU A 53 13.62 18.37 7.54
N TRP A 54 13.56 17.15 8.11
CA TRP A 54 14.49 16.70 9.16
C TRP A 54 15.97 16.74 8.74
N PRO A 55 16.40 16.08 7.64
CA PRO A 55 17.79 16.17 7.18
C PRO A 55 18.16 17.61 6.75
N THR A 56 17.20 18.37 6.24
CA THR A 56 17.41 19.77 5.85
C THR A 56 17.71 20.65 7.06
N ALA A 57 16.98 20.48 8.16
CA ALA A 57 17.21 21.18 9.42
C ALA A 57 18.57 20.80 10.05
N ARG A 58 18.98 19.53 9.94
CA ARG A 58 20.32 19.09 10.37
C ARG A 58 21.44 19.77 9.59
N LEU A 59 21.29 19.93 8.27
CA LEU A 59 22.24 20.66 7.44
C LEU A 59 22.26 22.17 7.73
N GLN A 60 21.10 22.76 8.04
CA GLN A 60 21.03 24.16 8.47
C GLN A 60 21.76 24.39 9.81
N ALA A 61 21.67 23.44 10.76
CA ALA A 61 22.36 23.53 12.03
C ALA A 61 23.90 23.56 11.90
N ILE A 62 24.45 23.10 10.77
CA ILE A 62 25.89 23.12 10.46
C ILE A 62 26.31 24.48 9.84
N GLY A 63 25.37 25.41 9.65
CA GLY A 63 25.63 26.76 9.12
C GLY A 63 25.26 26.95 7.65
N CYS A 64 24.59 25.98 7.02
CA CYS A 64 24.13 26.11 5.63
C CYS A 64 22.83 26.93 5.55
N SER A 65 22.72 27.86 4.60
CA SER A 65 21.47 28.61 4.41
C SER A 65 20.32 27.67 4.00
N ARG A 66 19.08 27.94 4.43
CA ARG A 66 17.90 27.11 4.17
C ARG A 66 17.73 26.70 2.70
N ARG A 67 17.94 27.61 1.76
CA ARG A 67 17.81 27.33 0.31
C ARG A 67 18.84 26.31 -0.17
N TRP A 68 20.10 26.47 0.24
CA TRP A 68 21.18 25.56 -0.13
C TRP A 68 21.01 24.18 0.53
N ALA A 69 20.66 24.16 1.82
CA ALA A 69 20.37 22.91 2.53
C ALA A 69 19.25 22.12 1.83
N ALA A 70 18.14 22.77 1.48
CA ALA A 70 17.01 22.12 0.82
C ALA A 70 17.38 21.57 -0.56
N SER A 71 18.09 22.37 -1.37
CA SER A 71 18.54 21.93 -2.71
C SER A 71 19.48 20.72 -2.63
N ILE A 72 20.45 20.72 -1.70
CA ILE A 72 21.39 19.60 -1.52
C ILE A 72 20.63 18.33 -1.10
N VAL A 73 19.76 18.44 -0.11
CA VAL A 73 18.95 17.31 0.38
C VAL A 73 18.05 16.75 -0.71
N LEU A 74 17.43 17.62 -1.51
CA LEU A 74 16.58 17.22 -2.62
C LEU A 74 17.38 16.47 -3.70
N ILE A 75 18.53 17.03 -4.13
CA ILE A 75 19.39 16.41 -5.14
C ILE A 75 19.90 15.05 -4.64
N LEU A 76 20.33 14.97 -3.39
CA LEU A 76 20.78 13.73 -2.77
C LEU A 76 19.66 12.69 -2.72
N PHE A 77 18.47 13.08 -2.28
CA PHE A 77 17.31 12.19 -2.18
C PHE A 77 16.90 11.64 -3.55
N VAL A 78 16.77 12.52 -4.55
CA VAL A 78 16.47 12.11 -5.93
C VAL A 78 17.58 11.24 -6.50
N GLY A 79 18.85 11.57 -6.23
CA GLY A 79 20.00 10.77 -6.65
C GLY A 79 19.98 9.36 -6.08
N ILE A 80 19.69 9.21 -4.77
CA ILE A 80 19.54 7.91 -4.12
C ILE A 80 18.36 7.13 -4.72
N LEU A 81 17.20 7.78 -4.93
CA LEU A 81 16.05 7.13 -5.56
C LEU A 81 16.35 6.64 -6.97
N LEU A 82 17.03 7.45 -7.79
CA LEU A 82 17.43 7.05 -9.13
C LEU A 82 18.42 5.89 -9.08
N LEU A 83 19.45 5.96 -8.24
CA LEU A 83 20.41 4.87 -8.08
C LEU A 83 19.70 3.59 -7.65
N MET A 84 18.81 3.68 -6.66
CA MET A 84 18.00 2.55 -6.21
C MET A 84 17.12 2.02 -7.34
N ALA A 85 16.46 2.87 -8.13
CA ALA A 85 15.67 2.43 -9.27
C ALA A 85 16.55 1.73 -10.33
N PHE A 86 17.70 2.29 -10.67
CA PHE A 86 18.63 1.70 -11.64
C PHE A 86 19.24 0.37 -11.17
N VAL A 87 19.39 0.14 -9.87
CA VAL A 87 19.89 -1.14 -9.33
C VAL A 87 18.77 -2.14 -9.11
N VAL A 88 17.65 -1.71 -8.50
CA VAL A 88 16.53 -2.59 -8.14
C VAL A 88 15.74 -3.00 -9.36
N MET A 89 15.49 -2.11 -10.33
CA MET A 89 14.72 -2.43 -11.53
C MET A 89 15.32 -3.59 -12.35
N PRO A 90 16.62 -3.61 -12.70
CA PRO A 90 17.18 -4.74 -13.44
C PRO A 90 17.20 -6.02 -12.60
N ILE A 91 17.44 -5.92 -11.30
CA ILE A 91 17.40 -7.07 -10.39
C ILE A 91 15.97 -7.64 -10.32
N ALA A 92 14.97 -6.79 -10.13
CA ALA A 92 13.56 -7.18 -10.11
C ALA A 92 13.13 -7.80 -11.43
N TRP A 93 13.62 -7.26 -12.56
CA TRP A 93 13.38 -7.84 -13.88
C TRP A 93 14.00 -9.24 -14.02
N GLN A 94 15.27 -9.38 -13.64
CA GLN A 94 15.95 -10.67 -13.63
C GLN A 94 15.25 -11.67 -12.70
N GLN A 95 14.85 -11.23 -11.50
CA GLN A 95 14.07 -12.03 -10.54
C GLN A 95 12.73 -12.47 -11.13
N GLY A 96 12.04 -11.60 -11.88
CA GLY A 96 10.81 -11.96 -12.58
C GLY A 96 11.03 -13.06 -13.63
N ILE A 97 12.12 -12.98 -14.39
CA ILE A 97 12.49 -14.03 -15.35
C ILE A 97 12.82 -15.35 -14.64
N TYR A 98 13.60 -15.29 -13.55
CA TYR A 98 13.92 -16.48 -12.75
C TYR A 98 12.66 -17.12 -12.17
N LEU A 99 11.71 -16.33 -11.68
CA LEU A 99 10.46 -16.83 -11.15
C LEU A 99 9.67 -17.60 -12.21
N ILE A 100 9.53 -17.05 -13.42
CA ILE A 100 8.83 -17.73 -14.53
C ILE A 100 9.56 -19.01 -14.94
N ARG A 101 10.90 -18.98 -14.97
CA ARG A 101 11.73 -20.12 -15.36
C ARG A 101 11.72 -21.25 -14.32
N ASP A 102 11.70 -20.90 -13.04
CA ASP A 102 11.75 -21.85 -11.93
C ASP A 102 10.35 -22.35 -11.51
N MET A 103 9.29 -21.61 -11.87
CA MET A 103 7.90 -21.99 -11.65
C MET A 103 7.56 -23.44 -12.07
N PRO A 104 7.88 -23.92 -13.30
CA PRO A 104 7.61 -25.32 -13.67
C PRO A 104 8.34 -26.33 -12.78
N GLY A 105 9.58 -26.03 -12.36
CA GLY A 105 10.34 -26.87 -11.43
C GLY A 105 9.74 -26.89 -10.02
N MET A 106 9.23 -25.76 -9.54
CA MET A 106 8.52 -25.67 -8.26
C MET A 106 7.21 -26.47 -8.28
N LEU A 107 6.47 -26.44 -9.40
CA LEU A 107 5.26 -27.25 -9.58
C LEU A 107 5.58 -28.74 -9.58
N ASN A 108 6.67 -29.18 -10.22
CA ASN A 108 7.09 -30.58 -10.17
C ASN A 108 7.45 -31.02 -8.74
N LYS A 109 8.12 -30.18 -7.95
CA LYS A 109 8.41 -30.47 -6.53
C LYS A 109 7.13 -30.56 -5.68
N LEU A 110 6.14 -29.71 -5.96
CA LEU A 110 4.81 -29.80 -5.34
C LEU A 110 4.09 -31.09 -5.73
N SER A 111 4.17 -31.50 -7.00
CA SER A 111 3.62 -32.76 -7.49
C SER A 111 4.30 -33.99 -6.87
N ASP A 112 5.63 -33.99 -6.74
CA ASP A 112 6.37 -35.05 -6.04
C ASP A 112 5.99 -35.11 -4.56
N PHE A 113 5.84 -33.96 -3.90
CA PHE A 113 5.38 -33.91 -2.53
C PHE A 113 3.95 -34.45 -2.39
N ALA A 114 3.05 -34.06 -3.30
CA ALA A 114 1.68 -34.59 -3.41
C ALA A 114 1.68 -36.10 -3.68
N ALA A 115 2.62 -36.63 -4.47
CA ALA A 115 2.75 -38.06 -4.72
C ALA A 115 3.25 -38.84 -3.48
N THR A 116 3.96 -38.18 -2.55
CA THR A 116 4.38 -38.80 -1.29
C THR A 116 3.30 -38.77 -0.18
N LEU A 117 2.29 -37.91 -0.29
CA LEU A 117 1.16 -37.83 0.66
C LEU A 117 0.33 -39.14 0.75
N PRO A 118 -0.09 -39.78 -0.36
CA PRO A 118 -0.78 -41.08 -0.32
C PRO A 118 0.05 -42.18 0.34
N ARG A 119 1.38 -42.17 0.15
CA ARG A 119 2.28 -43.16 0.79
C ARG A 119 2.44 -42.93 2.28
N ARG A 120 2.30 -41.69 2.77
CA ARG A 120 2.46 -41.34 4.19
C ARG A 120 1.16 -41.40 4.99
N TYR A 121 -0.01 -41.28 4.35
CA TYR A 121 -1.34 -41.39 4.97
C TYR A 121 -2.22 -42.43 4.28
N PRO A 122 -1.86 -43.73 4.34
CA PRO A 122 -2.67 -44.81 3.76
C PRO A 122 -4.08 -44.91 4.37
N ALA A 123 -4.27 -44.44 5.61
CA ALA A 123 -5.56 -44.44 6.31
C ALA A 123 -6.64 -43.53 5.66
N LEU A 124 -6.25 -42.55 4.85
CA LEU A 124 -7.20 -41.70 4.11
C LEU A 124 -7.67 -42.35 2.80
N MET A 125 -6.89 -43.29 2.24
CA MET A 125 -7.30 -44.10 1.09
C MET A 125 -8.27 -45.23 1.49
N ASP A 126 -8.07 -45.87 2.65
CA ASP A 126 -8.96 -46.92 3.17
C ASP A 126 -10.34 -46.41 3.60
N ALA A 127 -10.47 -45.10 3.89
CA ALA A 127 -11.74 -44.49 4.31
C ALA A 127 -12.72 -44.20 3.15
N GLY A 128 -12.35 -44.47 1.89
CA GLY A 128 -13.28 -44.42 0.75
C GLY A 128 -13.89 -43.04 0.45
N ILE A 129 -13.16 -41.95 0.74
CA ILE A 129 -13.60 -40.57 0.47
C ILE A 129 -13.03 -40.02 -0.85
N ILE A 130 -12.17 -40.80 -1.54
CA ILE A 130 -11.70 -40.52 -2.91
C ILE A 130 -11.78 -41.79 -3.74
#